data_AF-I2G899-F1
#
_entry.id   AF-I2G899-F1
#
_cell.length_a   1.000
_cell.length_b   1.000
_cell.length_c   1.000
_cell.angle_alpha   90.00
_cell.angle_beta   90.00
_cell.angle_gamma   90.00
#
_symmetry.space_group_name_H-M   'P 1'
#
loop_
_entity.id
_entity.type
_entity.pdbx_description
1 polymer ?
#
loop_
_entity_poly.entity_id
_entity_poly.type
_entity_poly.pdbx_seq_one_letter_code
_entity_poly.pdbx_strand_id
1 'polypeptide(L)'
;SLIKARELKPDVVLMDVKMPGIGGLEATRKLLRSHPDIKVVAVTVCEEDPFPTRLLQAGAAGYLTKGAGLPEMVQAIRLVFAGQRYISPQIAQQLAIKSFQPSNDSPFDALSEREIQIALMIVGCQKVQIISDKLCLSPKT
;
A
#
# COMPACT_ATOMS: atom_id res chain seq x y z
N SER A 1 -0.59 -6.49 -12.86
CA SER A 1 0.79 -6.31 -13.35
C SER A 1 0.86 -5.01 -14.17
N LEU A 2 1.87 -4.17 -13.94
CA LEU A 2 2.05 -2.84 -14.57
C LEU A 2 1.91 -2.84 -16.11
N ILE A 3 2.24 -3.96 -16.77
CA ILE A 3 2.09 -4.14 -18.22
C ILE A 3 0.62 -4.04 -18.65
N LYS A 4 -0.30 -4.71 -17.93
CA LYS A 4 -1.74 -4.64 -18.22
C LYS A 4 -2.33 -3.24 -17.99
N ALA A 5 -1.80 -2.48 -17.03
CA ALA A 5 -2.23 -1.10 -16.82
C ALA A 5 -1.87 -0.21 -18.02
N ARG A 6 -0.74 -0.48 -18.69
CA ARG A 6 -0.35 0.24 -19.92
C ARG A 6 -1.24 -0.12 -21.10
N GLU A 7 -1.60 -1.39 -21.25
CA GLU A 7 -2.44 -1.86 -22.35
C GLU A 7 -3.90 -1.44 -22.20
N LEU A 8 -4.46 -1.54 -20.99
CA LEU A 8 -5.87 -1.31 -20.73
C LEU A 8 -6.21 0.16 -20.43
N LYS A 9 -5.21 1.02 -20.20
CA LYS A 9 -5.36 2.45 -19.85
C LYS A 9 -6.50 2.70 -18.84
N PRO A 10 -6.48 2.06 -17.66
CA PRO A 10 -7.55 2.20 -16.69
C PRO A 10 -7.53 3.60 -16.05
N ASP A 11 -8.69 4.18 -15.82
CA ASP A 11 -8.81 5.43 -15.06
C ASP A 11 -8.53 5.23 -13.56
N VAL A 12 -8.89 4.05 -13.04
CA VAL A 12 -8.73 3.68 -11.64
C VAL A 12 -8.13 2.28 -11.52
N VAL A 13 -7.09 2.15 -10.69
CA VAL A 13 -6.44 0.89 -10.36
C VAL A 13 -6.66 0.56 -8.90
N LEU A 14 -7.25 -0.61 -8.64
CA LEU A 14 -7.21 -1.23 -7.31
C LEU A 14 -5.86 -1.90 -7.11
N MET A 15 -5.09 -1.44 -6.13
CA MET A 15 -3.75 -1.92 -5.83
C MET A 15 -3.75 -2.65 -4.49
N ASP A 16 -3.43 -3.94 -4.49
CA ASP A 16 -3.15 -4.65 -3.25
C ASP A 16 -1.83 -4.16 -2.65
N VAL A 17 -1.80 -3.90 -1.34
CA VAL A 17 -0.57 -3.46 -0.65
C VAL A 17 0.37 -4.64 -0.39
N LYS A 18 -0.18 -5.81 -0.01
CA LYS A 18 0.60 -7.01 0.35
C LYS A 18 0.79 -7.93 -0.85
N MET A 19 1.35 -7.38 -1.94
CA MET A 19 1.71 -8.18 -3.12
C MET A 19 3.15 -8.71 -2.99
N PRO A 20 3.43 -9.96 -3.39
CA PRO A 20 4.79 -10.43 -3.56
C PRO A 20 5.51 -9.64 -4.68
N GLY A 21 6.85 -9.61 -4.65
CA GLY A 21 7.68 -8.89 -5.62
C GLY A 21 8.02 -7.47 -5.17
N ILE A 22 7.77 -6.46 -6.02
CA ILE A 22 8.14 -5.07 -5.71
C ILE A 22 7.28 -4.43 -4.60
N GLY A 23 6.15 -5.03 -4.23
CA GLY A 23 5.21 -4.46 -3.26
C GLY A 23 4.20 -3.49 -3.88
N GLY A 24 3.09 -3.25 -3.17
CA GLY A 24 2.02 -2.37 -3.62
C GLY A 24 2.36 -0.87 -3.55
N LEU A 25 3.22 -0.46 -2.62
CA LEU A 25 3.61 0.94 -2.48
C LEU A 25 4.62 1.34 -3.57
N GLU A 26 5.68 0.57 -3.81
CA GLU A 26 6.55 0.80 -4.97
C GLU A 26 5.82 0.66 -6.32
N ALA A 27 4.88 -0.30 -6.44
CA ALA A 27 4.06 -0.41 -7.65
C ALA A 27 3.23 0.86 -7.88
N THR A 28 2.65 1.42 -6.82
CA THR A 28 1.90 2.68 -6.87
C THR A 28 2.80 3.84 -7.31
N ARG A 29 4.00 3.98 -6.71
CA ARG A 29 4.97 5.01 -7.09
C ARG A 29 5.37 4.90 -8.56
N LYS A 30 5.68 3.69 -9.04
CA LYS A 30 6.07 3.46 -10.44
C LYS A 30 4.93 3.72 -11.42
N LEU A 31 3.71 3.33 -11.04
CA LEU A 31 2.52 3.54 -11.87
C LEU A 31 2.26 5.04 -12.03
N LEU A 32 2.19 5.79 -10.93
CA LEU A 32 1.91 7.23 -10.96
C LEU A 32 3.03 8.04 -11.61
N ARG A 33 4.30 7.63 -11.48
CA ARG A 33 5.41 8.27 -12.21
C ARG A 33 5.33 8.10 -13.72
N SER A 34 4.81 6.96 -14.18
CA SER A 34 4.73 6.67 -15.62
C SER A 34 3.40 7.10 -16.24
N HIS A 35 2.34 7.20 -15.44
CA HIS A 35 0.98 7.54 -15.86
C HIS A 35 0.32 8.39 -14.76
N PRO A 36 0.59 9.72 -14.74
CA PRO A 36 0.10 10.60 -13.68
C PRO A 36 -1.43 10.73 -13.65
N ASP A 37 -2.10 10.44 -14.76
CA ASP A 37 -3.56 10.52 -14.87
C ASP A 37 -4.29 9.33 -14.22
N ILE A 38 -3.59 8.20 -14.01
CA ILE A 38 -4.17 7.02 -13.39
C ILE A 38 -4.36 7.28 -11.90
N LYS A 39 -5.54 6.91 -11.38
CA LYS A 39 -5.84 7.02 -9.96
C LYS A 39 -5.69 5.68 -9.28
N VAL A 40 -5.00 5.65 -8.14
CA VAL A 40 -4.76 4.40 -7.41
C VAL A 40 -5.58 4.35 -6.14
N VAL A 41 -6.32 3.26 -5.97
CA VAL A 41 -7.02 2.91 -4.72
C VAL A 41 -6.28 1.73 -4.10
N ALA A 42 -5.57 1.99 -3.01
CA ALA A 42 -4.87 0.95 -2.27
C ALA A 42 -5.87 0.11 -1.46
N VAL A 43 -5.72 -1.21 -1.48
CA VAL A 43 -6.54 -2.16 -0.74
C VAL A 43 -5.62 -3.02 0.13
N THR A 44 -5.84 -3.00 1.44
CA THR A 44 -4.92 -3.62 2.42
C THR A 44 -5.67 -4.45 3.46
N VAL A 45 -5.01 -5.50 3.97
CA VAL A 45 -5.45 -6.19 5.21
C VAL A 45 -4.81 -5.54 6.44
N CYS A 46 -3.71 -4.80 6.24
CA CYS A 46 -2.98 -4.09 7.30
C CYS A 46 -3.57 -2.70 7.46
N GLU A 47 -4.28 -2.51 8.57
CA GLU A 47 -4.75 -1.20 9.03
C GLU A 47 -3.63 -0.45 9.78
N GLU A 48 -2.64 -1.19 10.29
CA GLU A 48 -1.55 -0.64 11.10
C GLU A 48 -0.48 0.07 10.26
N ASP A 49 0.08 1.13 10.87
CA ASP A 49 1.19 1.91 10.33
C ASP A 49 2.47 1.08 10.13
N PRO A 50 3.37 1.51 9.21
CA PRO A 50 3.40 2.81 8.50
C PRO A 50 2.74 2.81 7.11
N PHE A 51 1.96 1.78 6.76
CA PHE A 51 1.48 1.57 5.40
C PHE A 51 0.46 2.61 4.89
N PRO A 52 -0.57 3.02 5.66
CA PRO A 52 -1.56 3.99 5.18
C PRO A 52 -0.91 5.34 4.85
N THR A 53 -0.10 5.85 5.78
CA THR A 53 0.59 7.13 5.64
C THR A 53 1.52 7.13 4.41
N ARG A 54 2.33 6.09 4.24
CA ARG A 54 3.29 5.99 3.12
C ARG A 54 2.61 5.85 1.76
N LEU A 55 1.48 5.17 1.67
CA LEU A 55 0.72 5.03 0.42
C LEU A 55 0.03 6.31 0.01
N LEU A 56 -0.52 7.05 0.97
CA LEU A 56 -1.05 8.39 0.73
C LEU A 56 0.05 9.35 0.27
N GLN A 57 1.23 9.31 0.91
CA GLN A 57 2.40 10.09 0.48
C GLN A 57 2.92 9.68 -0.91
N ALA A 58 2.78 8.41 -1.29
CA ALA A 58 3.12 7.93 -2.63
C ALA A 58 2.14 8.36 -3.72
N GLY A 59 1.03 9.02 -3.35
CA GLY A 59 0.05 9.56 -4.28
C GLY A 59 -1.18 8.68 -4.50
N ALA A 60 -1.43 7.68 -3.64
CA ALA A 60 -2.69 6.95 -3.68
C ALA A 60 -3.88 7.91 -3.49
N ALA A 61 -4.84 7.84 -4.40
CA ALA A 61 -6.07 8.63 -4.37
C ALA A 61 -7.13 8.02 -3.44
N GLY A 62 -7.05 6.71 -3.17
CA GLY A 62 -7.91 6.06 -2.20
C GLY A 62 -7.21 5.00 -1.35
N TYR A 63 -7.77 4.70 -0.19
CA TYR A 63 -7.29 3.69 0.74
C TYR A 63 -8.46 2.94 1.40
N LEU A 64 -8.50 1.63 1.20
CA LEU A 64 -9.57 0.73 1.64
C LEU A 64 -9.01 -0.47 2.40
N THR A 65 -9.78 -1.00 3.36
CA THR A 65 -9.50 -2.32 3.92
C THR A 65 -9.96 -3.41 2.94
N LYS A 66 -9.31 -4.58 2.94
CA LYS A 66 -9.80 -5.78 2.23
C LYS A 66 -11.07 -6.35 2.88
N GLY A 67 -11.41 -5.91 4.09
CA GLY A 67 -12.68 -6.21 4.75
C GLY A 67 -13.84 -5.34 4.26
N ALA A 68 -13.57 -4.29 3.46
CA ALA A 68 -14.59 -3.43 2.90
C ALA A 68 -15.56 -4.27 2.04
N GLY A 69 -16.85 -4.05 2.25
CA GLY A 69 -17.88 -4.69 1.43
C GLY A 69 -17.80 -4.23 -0.04
N LEU A 70 -18.30 -5.05 -0.97
CA LEU A 70 -18.42 -4.67 -2.38
C LEU A 70 -19.06 -3.28 -2.60
N PRO A 71 -20.14 -2.90 -1.88
CA PRO A 71 -20.73 -1.57 -2.05
C PRO A 71 -19.77 -0.42 -1.74
N GLU A 72 -18.97 -0.56 -0.68
CA GLU A 72 -17.99 0.44 -0.24
C GLU A 72 -16.86 0.56 -1.27
N MET A 73 -16.38 -0.59 -1.79
CA MET A 73 -15.37 -0.61 -2.83
C MET A 73 -15.84 0.11 -4.10
N VAL A 74 -17.07 -0.16 -4.55
CA VAL A 74 -17.67 0.52 -5.71
C VAL A 74 -17.81 2.02 -5.47
N GLN A 75 -18.23 2.42 -4.26
CA GLN A 75 -18.34 3.82 -3.89
C GLN A 75 -16.97 4.53 -3.94
N ALA A 76 -15.93 3.91 -3.36
CA ALA A 76 -14.58 4.45 -3.37
C ALA A 76 -14.06 4.64 -4.79
N ILE A 77 -14.26 3.66 -5.68
CA ILE A 77 -13.86 3.76 -7.09
C ILE A 77 -14.56 4.94 -7.76
N ARG A 78 -15.87 5.11 -7.56
CA ARG A 78 -16.64 6.21 -8.15
C ARG A 78 -16.16 7.58 -7.66
N LEU A 79 -15.91 7.72 -6.36
CA LEU A 79 -15.41 8.96 -5.77
C LEU A 79 -14.02 9.31 -6.29
N VAL A 80 -13.13 8.32 -6.35
CA VAL A 80 -11.78 8.48 -6.89
C VAL A 80 -11.81 8.81 -8.37
N PHE A 81 -12.65 8.12 -9.15
CA PHE A 81 -12.88 8.45 -10.55
C PHE A 81 -13.35 9.90 -10.74
N ALA A 82 -14.20 10.43 -9.85
CA ALA A 82 -14.62 11.83 -9.84
C ALA A 82 -13.54 12.83 -9.37
N GLY A 83 -12.35 12.35 -8.98
CA GLY A 83 -11.23 13.17 -8.53
C GLY A 83 -11.21 13.45 -7.03
N GLN A 84 -12.11 12.83 -6.26
CA GLN A 84 -12.10 12.93 -4.81
C GLN A 84 -11.14 11.91 -4.20
N ARG A 85 -10.66 12.18 -2.99
CA ARG A 85 -9.92 11.18 -2.20
C ARG A 85 -10.89 10.39 -1.34
N TYR A 86 -10.60 9.10 -1.16
CA TYR A 86 -11.40 8.24 -0.30
C TYR A 86 -10.51 7.48 0.68
N ILE A 87 -10.84 7.55 1.97
CA ILE A 87 -10.19 6.74 3.00
C ILE A 87 -11.31 6.05 3.77
N SER A 88 -11.20 4.74 3.98
CA SER A 88 -12.23 4.04 4.75
C SER A 88 -12.34 4.62 6.17
N PRO A 89 -13.54 4.64 6.77
CA PRO A 89 -13.75 5.26 8.08
C PRO A 89 -12.82 4.71 9.17
N GLN A 90 -12.56 3.40 9.15
CA GLN A 90 -11.68 2.72 10.11
C GLN A 90 -10.26 3.26 10.07
N ILE A 91 -9.71 3.41 8.85
CA ILE A 91 -8.33 3.89 8.65
C ILE A 91 -8.25 5.39 8.94
N ALA A 92 -9.27 6.16 8.54
CA ALA A 92 -9.37 7.57 8.86
C ALA A 92 -9.36 7.81 10.39
N GLN A 93 -10.11 6.99 11.14
CA GLN A 93 -10.12 7.04 12.60
C GLN A 93 -8.75 6.74 13.21
N GLN A 94 -8.06 5.70 12.75
CA GLN A 94 -6.72 5.36 13.23
C GLN A 94 -5.70 6.47 12.97
N LEU A 95 -5.71 7.03 11.75
CA LEU A 95 -4.84 8.15 11.39
C LEU A 95 -5.12 9.39 12.26
N ALA A 96 -6.40 9.68 12.51
CA ALA A 96 -6.81 10.77 13.39
C ALA A 96 -6.32 10.55 14.82
N ILE A 97 -6.54 9.37 15.42
CA ILE A 97 -6.09 9.06 16.78
C ILE A 97 -4.56 9.18 16.90
N LYS A 98 -3.82 8.68 15.91
CA LYS A 98 -2.36 8.77 15.89
C LYS A 98 -1.87 10.21 15.84
N SER A 99 -2.55 11.09 15.13
CA SER A 99 -2.16 12.51 15.05
C SER A 99 -2.18 13.23 16.41
N PHE A 100 -2.85 12.67 17.42
CA PHE A 100 -2.86 13.17 18.80
C PHE A 100 -1.81 12.54 19.71
N GLN A 101 -1.10 11.50 19.26
CA GLN A 101 -0.01 10.90 20.03
C GLN A 101 1.30 11.64 19.72
N PRO A 102 2.15 11.92 20.73
CA PRO A 102 3.46 12.52 20.48
C PRO A 102 4.24 11.63 19.51
N SER A 103 4.92 12.26 18.55
CA SER A 103 5.74 11.58 17.54
C SER A 103 6.85 10.78 18.22
N ASN A 104 6.58 9.52 18.54
CA ASN A 104 7.62 8.53 18.72
C ASN A 104 8.11 8.21 17.31
N ASP A 105 9.19 8.86 16.89
CA ASP A 105 9.93 8.46 15.70
C ASP A 105 10.22 6.96 15.83
N SER A 106 9.48 6.17 15.06
CA SER A 106 9.62 4.73 15.10
C SER A 106 10.89 4.40 14.33
N PRO A 107 11.77 3.52 14.82
CA PRO A 107 12.92 3.08 14.03
C PRO A 107 12.51 2.45 12.68
N PHE A 108 11.24 2.03 12.55
CA PHE A 108 10.66 1.58 11.29
C PHE A 108 10.40 2.71 10.27
N ASP A 109 10.32 3.97 10.70
CA ASP A 109 10.08 5.11 9.81
C ASP A 109 11.28 5.38 8.87
N ALA A 110 12.49 5.03 9.29
CA ALA A 110 13.70 5.12 8.48
C ALA A 110 13.86 3.96 7.47
N LEU A 111 13.11 2.86 7.65
CA LEU A 111 13.27 1.68 6.82
C LEU A 111 12.58 1.83 5.46
N SER A 112 13.27 1.38 4.41
CA SER A 112 12.68 1.18 3.08
C SER A 112 11.55 0.14 3.13
N GLU A 113 10.68 0.13 2.11
CA GLU A 113 9.56 -0.84 2.06
C GLU A 113 10.04 -2.30 2.14
N ARG A 114 11.19 -2.59 1.51
CA ARG A 114 11.80 -3.93 1.56
C ARG A 114 12.32 -4.27 2.96
N GLU A 115 12.96 -3.33 3.64
CA GLU A 115 13.44 -3.52 5.00
C GLU A 115 12.28 -3.70 5.99
N ILE A 116 11.19 -2.95 5.84
CA ILE A 116 9.97 -3.16 6.63
C ILE A 116 9.37 -4.54 6.38
N GLN A 117 9.26 -4.97 5.11
CA GLN A 117 8.77 -6.31 4.80
C GLN A 117 9.63 -7.40 5.46
N ILE A 118 10.95 -7.27 5.40
CA ILE A 118 11.89 -8.19 6.04
C ILE A 118 11.71 -8.17 7.56
N ALA A 119 11.67 -6.99 8.18
CA ALA A 119 11.52 -6.85 9.62
C ALA A 119 10.19 -7.44 10.13
N LEU A 120 9.08 -7.21 9.42
CA LEU A 120 7.79 -7.81 9.75
C LEU A 120 7.80 -9.35 9.60
N MET A 121 8.49 -9.88 8.60
CA MET A 121 8.63 -11.33 8.44
C MET A 121 9.48 -11.96 9.57
N ILE A 122 10.51 -11.25 10.05
CA ILE A 122 11.34 -11.68 11.19
C ILE A 122 10.51 -11.66 12.47
N VAL A 123 9.77 -10.59 12.75
CA VAL A 123 8.88 -10.48 13.92
C VAL A 123 7.81 -11.58 13.92
N GLY A 124 7.32 -11.98 12.74
CA GLY A 124 6.39 -13.10 12.57
C GLY A 124 7.01 -14.50 12.72
N CYS A 125 8.25 -14.63 13.20
CA CYS A 125 9.00 -15.89 13.33
C CYS A 125 9.07 -16.72 12.03
N GLN A 126 9.02 -16.07 10.85
CA GLN A 126 9.23 -16.79 9.59
C GLN A 126 10.70 -17.22 9.51
N LYS A 127 10.95 -18.47 9.11
CA LYS A 127 12.32 -18.94 8.88
C LYS A 127 13.00 -18.07 7.83
N VAL A 128 14.26 -17.68 8.06
CA VAL A 128 15.07 -16.84 7.16
C VAL A 128 15.09 -17.36 5.71
N GLN A 129 15.02 -18.68 5.54
CA GLN A 129 14.93 -19.34 4.23
C GLN A 129 13.63 -18.96 3.47
N ILE A 130 12.49 -18.87 4.14
CA ILE A 130 11.20 -18.46 3.53
C ILE A 130 11.22 -16.98 3.12
N ILE A 131 11.95 -16.15 3.87
CA ILE A 131 12.14 -14.71 3.58
C ILE A 131 12.98 -14.55 2.30
N SER A 132 14.06 -15.32 2.20
CA SER A 132 14.91 -15.42 1.00
C SER A 132 14.10 -15.81 -0.24
N ASP A 133 13.30 -16.87 -0.13
CA ASP A 133 12.57 -17.44 -1.26
C ASP A 133 11.42 -16.54 -1.74
N LYS A 134 10.72 -15.86 -0.83
CA LYS A 134 9.64 -14.90 -1.17
C LYS A 134 10.16 -13.60 -1.78
N LEU A 135 11.40 -13.21 -1.49
CA LEU A 135 11.97 -11.93 -1.93
C LEU A 135 12.89 -12.03 -3.15
N CYS A 136 12.99 -13.22 -3.77
CA CYS A 136 13.88 -13.51 -4.89
C CYS A 136 15.32 -13.03 -4.64
N LEU A 137 15.83 -13.20 -3.42
CA LEU A 137 17.24 -12.92 -3.14
C LEU A 137 18.04 -14.15 -3.54
N SER A 138 18.80 -14.04 -4.63
CA SER A 138 19.89 -14.99 -4.86
C SER A 138 20.87 -14.87 -3.68
N PRO A 139 21.30 -15.98 -3.05
CA PRO A 139 22.26 -15.92 -1.97
C PRO A 139 23.62 -15.53 -2.56
N LYS A 140 23.94 -14.23 -2.53
CA LYS A 140 25.28 -13.62 -2.54
C LYS A 140 25.18 -12.10 -2.68
N THR A 141 25.23 -11.38 -1.56
CA THR A 141 26.37 -10.55 -1.13
C THR A 141 26.01 -9.98 0.24
#